data_AF-A0A3D0UM55-F1
#
_entry.id   AF-A0A3D0UM55-F1
#
_cell.length_a   1.000
_cell.length_b   1.000
_cell.length_c   1.000
_cell.angle_alpha   90.00
_cell.angle_beta   90.00
_cell.angle_gamma   90.00
#
_symmetry.space_group_name_H-M   'P 1'
#
loop_
_entity.id
_entity.type
_entity.pdbx_description
1 polymer ?
#
loop_
_entity_poly.entity_id
_entity_poly.type
_entity_poly.pdbx_seq_one_letter_code
_entity_poly.pdbx_strand_id
1 'polypeptide(L)'
;MEITWYGLSCFRLIDRGKASIITDPYSSKLGLAPLKVRGDVVTISHDAPGHNFDGGVSGRRHTLSGPGEYEIGGVFITGISTIEEVGQTQNLLFLFDFGDITIAHLGDMSKVPTQTQTEALEQVDVLLVPVGGGKSLNAAKAAELVSMLEPSIVIPMHFKIPKLKIDLESVDRFLKEMGVSDPGEEASLKITSGGLPEETQVVLLTPKVK
;
A
#
# COMPACT_ATOMS: atom_id res chain seq x y z
N MET A 1 -11.51 11.34 3.16
CA MET A 1 -11.00 9.98 2.90
C MET A 1 -10.61 9.26 4.20
N GLU A 2 -10.77 7.93 4.23
CA GLU A 2 -10.36 7.04 5.32
C GLU A 2 -9.55 5.85 4.77
N ILE A 3 -8.40 5.58 5.40
CA ILE A 3 -7.46 4.49 5.09
C ILE A 3 -7.44 3.52 6.27
N THR A 4 -7.69 2.25 6.00
CA THR A 4 -7.62 1.17 7.01
C THR A 4 -6.66 0.08 6.55
N TRP A 5 -5.74 -0.33 7.41
CA TRP A 5 -4.83 -1.45 7.14
C TRP A 5 -5.36 -2.76 7.73
N TYR A 6 -5.28 -3.87 6.98
CA TYR A 6 -5.71 -5.20 7.43
C TYR A 6 -4.53 -6.16 7.68
N GLY A 7 -3.30 -5.71 7.44
CA GLY A 7 -2.08 -6.51 7.48
C GLY A 7 -1.47 -6.70 6.09
N LEU A 8 -0.16 -7.01 6.05
CA LEU A 8 0.62 -7.15 4.81
C LEU A 8 0.47 -5.91 3.90
N SER A 9 0.13 -6.09 2.63
CA SER A 9 -0.12 -5.01 1.68
C SER A 9 -1.61 -4.70 1.53
N CYS A 10 -2.46 -5.19 2.43
CA CYS A 10 -3.91 -5.10 2.31
C CYS A 10 -4.50 -3.86 3.00
N PHE A 11 -5.02 -2.93 2.21
CA PHE A 11 -5.68 -1.72 2.67
C PHE A 11 -7.11 -1.65 2.17
N ARG A 12 -7.94 -0.90 2.89
CA ARG A 12 -9.22 -0.39 2.39
C ARG A 12 -9.16 1.12 2.33
N LEU A 13 -9.45 1.66 1.15
CA LEU A 13 -9.48 3.08 0.85
C LEU A 13 -10.92 3.48 0.57
N ILE A 14 -11.42 4.48 1.30
CA ILE A 14 -12.80 4.96 1.17
C ILE A 14 -12.80 6.47 1.12
N ASP A 15 -13.55 7.02 0.16
CA ASP A 15 -13.93 8.42 0.19
C ASP A 15 -15.42 8.59 -0.11
N ARG A 16 -16.03 9.65 0.44
CA ARG A 16 -17.48 9.79 0.47
C ARG A 16 -18.02 9.93 -0.96
N GLY A 17 -18.93 9.03 -1.34
CA GLY A 17 -19.57 9.05 -2.66
C GLY A 17 -18.72 8.43 -3.77
N LYS A 18 -17.55 7.87 -3.45
CA LYS A 18 -16.64 7.20 -4.38
C LYS A 18 -16.62 5.69 -4.17
N ALA A 19 -16.15 4.95 -5.17
CA ALA A 19 -15.92 3.52 -5.05
C ALA A 19 -14.89 3.23 -3.95
N SER A 20 -15.12 2.16 -3.18
CA SER A 20 -14.15 1.69 -2.19
C SER A 20 -13.15 0.73 -2.84
N ILE A 21 -11.86 0.92 -2.53
CA ILE A 21 -10.76 0.11 -3.06
C ILE A 21 -10.21 -0.80 -1.96
N ILE A 22 -9.97 -2.06 -2.31
CA ILE A 22 -9.20 -3.02 -1.51
C ILE A 22 -7.93 -3.35 -2.26
N THR A 23 -6.78 -3.11 -1.64
CA THR A 23 -5.49 -3.51 -2.20
C THR A 23 -5.10 -4.89 -1.69
N ASP A 24 -4.43 -5.68 -2.51
CA ASP A 24 -3.69 -6.89 -2.16
C ASP A 24 -4.29 -7.76 -1.04
N PRO A 25 -5.52 -8.27 -1.20
CA PRO A 25 -6.13 -9.12 -0.17
C PRO A 25 -5.31 -10.39 0.07
N TYR A 26 -5.08 -10.75 1.33
CA TYR A 26 -4.23 -11.89 1.71
C TYR A 26 -5.02 -13.13 2.13
N SER A 27 -4.37 -14.29 2.01
CA SER A 27 -4.86 -15.57 2.48
C SER A 27 -4.52 -15.82 3.95
N SER A 28 -5.48 -16.35 4.72
CA SER A 28 -5.25 -16.81 6.11
C SER A 28 -4.23 -17.95 6.24
N LYS A 29 -3.84 -18.57 5.13
CA LYS A 29 -2.74 -19.56 5.09
C LYS A 29 -1.43 -18.99 5.65
N LEU A 30 -1.25 -17.67 5.57
CA LEU A 30 -0.09 -16.95 6.10
C LEU A 30 -0.11 -16.78 7.62
N GLY A 31 -1.10 -17.33 8.34
CA GLY A 31 -1.19 -17.30 9.80
C GLY A 31 -1.96 -16.13 10.39
N LEU A 32 -2.35 -15.16 9.55
CA LEU A 32 -3.25 -14.08 9.93
C LEU A 32 -4.71 -14.55 10.02
N ALA A 33 -5.55 -13.78 10.73
CA ALA A 33 -6.97 -14.09 10.80
C ALA A 33 -7.60 -14.02 9.39
N PRO A 34 -8.68 -14.78 9.12
CA PRO A 34 -9.35 -14.74 7.83
C PRO A 34 -9.79 -13.33 7.42
N LEU A 35 -9.31 -12.88 6.26
CA LEU A 35 -9.71 -11.60 5.69
C LEU A 35 -11.21 -11.61 5.36
N LYS A 36 -11.95 -10.65 5.93
CA LYS A 36 -13.36 -10.42 5.68
C LYS A 36 -13.60 -8.94 5.50
N VAL A 37 -13.51 -8.48 4.26
CA VAL A 37 -13.65 -7.06 3.91
C VAL A 37 -14.72 -6.87 2.84
N ARG A 38 -15.25 -5.65 2.73
CA ARG A 38 -16.19 -5.25 1.70
C ARG A 38 -15.58 -4.10 0.90
N GLY A 39 -15.56 -4.23 -0.42
CA GLY A 39 -15.08 -3.19 -1.33
C GLY A 39 -15.65 -3.34 -2.73
N ASP A 40 -15.61 -2.27 -3.53
CA ASP A 40 -16.14 -2.27 -4.89
C ASP A 40 -15.07 -2.70 -5.91
N VAL A 41 -13.82 -2.26 -5.71
CA VAL A 41 -12.68 -2.54 -6.58
C VAL A 41 -11.60 -3.27 -5.77
N VAL A 42 -11.03 -4.32 -6.35
CA VAL A 42 -9.83 -4.99 -5.82
C VAL A 42 -8.67 -4.72 -6.76
N THR A 43 -7.53 -4.27 -6.24
CA THR A 43 -6.26 -4.22 -6.98
C THR A 43 -5.34 -5.32 -6.48
N ILE A 44 -4.63 -5.96 -7.41
CA ILE A 44 -3.69 -7.05 -7.14
C ILE A 44 -2.36 -6.65 -7.77
N SER A 45 -1.36 -6.38 -6.93
CA SER A 45 -0.01 -6.05 -7.39
C SER A 45 0.64 -7.21 -8.13
N HIS A 46 0.46 -8.44 -7.63
CA HIS A 46 0.96 -9.67 -8.24
C HIS A 46 0.30 -10.92 -7.66
N ASP A 47 0.48 -12.06 -8.35
CA ASP A 47 -0.07 -13.34 -7.90
C ASP A 47 0.79 -13.98 -6.80
N ALA A 48 0.34 -13.84 -5.55
CA ALA A 48 0.92 -14.49 -4.39
C ALA A 48 -0.12 -14.64 -3.27
N PRO A 49 0.03 -15.62 -2.34
CA PRO A 49 -0.91 -15.81 -1.23
C PRO A 49 -1.11 -14.58 -0.32
N GLY A 50 -0.15 -13.64 -0.31
CA GLY A 50 -0.23 -12.39 0.46
C GLY A 50 -0.92 -11.23 -0.26
N HIS A 51 -1.25 -11.40 -1.55
CA HIS A 51 -1.65 -10.30 -2.44
C HIS A 51 -2.88 -10.63 -3.29
N ASN A 52 -3.08 -11.91 -3.60
CA ASN A 52 -4.15 -12.36 -4.50
C ASN A 52 -5.09 -13.36 -3.80
N PHE A 53 -5.82 -12.88 -2.80
CA PHE A 53 -6.91 -13.63 -2.16
C PHE A 53 -8.24 -12.86 -2.24
N ASP A 54 -8.70 -12.65 -3.47
CA ASP A 54 -9.95 -11.94 -3.75
C ASP A 54 -11.18 -12.57 -3.08
N GLY A 55 -11.16 -13.87 -2.76
CA GLY A 55 -12.20 -14.57 -2.00
C GLY A 55 -12.45 -14.00 -0.59
N GLY A 56 -11.52 -13.23 -0.02
CA GLY A 56 -11.71 -12.50 1.24
C GLY A 56 -12.50 -11.19 1.12
N VAL A 57 -12.85 -10.79 -0.11
CA VAL A 57 -13.51 -9.52 -0.42
C VAL A 57 -14.93 -9.75 -0.93
N SER A 58 -15.90 -9.19 -0.21
CA SER A 58 -17.32 -9.16 -0.58
C SER A 58 -17.69 -7.86 -1.29
N GLY A 59 -18.74 -7.88 -2.13
CA GLY A 59 -19.24 -6.68 -2.82
C GLY A 59 -18.42 -6.21 -4.03
N ARG A 60 -17.31 -6.91 -4.33
CA ARG A 60 -16.42 -6.65 -5.46
C ARG A 60 -17.20 -6.68 -6.77
N ARG A 61 -16.95 -5.66 -7.62
CA ARG A 61 -17.42 -5.59 -9.01
C ARG A 61 -16.27 -5.63 -10.01
N HIS A 62 -15.09 -5.17 -9.60
CA HIS A 62 -13.90 -5.13 -10.46
C HIS A 62 -12.69 -5.71 -9.73
N THR A 63 -11.87 -6.44 -10.48
CA THR A 63 -10.52 -6.86 -10.08
C THR A 63 -9.54 -6.33 -11.11
N LEU A 64 -8.55 -5.55 -10.67
CA LEU A 64 -7.50 -4.99 -11.52
C LEU A 64 -6.17 -5.66 -11.15
N SER A 65 -5.57 -6.35 -12.12
CA SER A 65 -4.32 -7.12 -11.94
C SER A 65 -3.36 -6.96 -13.11
N GLY A 66 -3.50 -5.87 -13.87
CA GLY A 66 -2.67 -5.55 -15.03
C GLY A 66 -2.41 -4.05 -15.11
N PRO A 67 -1.35 -3.64 -15.83
CA PRO A 67 -1.09 -2.22 -16.05
C PRO A 67 -2.21 -1.58 -16.87
N GLY A 68 -2.40 -0.27 -16.69
CA GLY A 68 -3.41 0.50 -17.40
C GLY A 68 -4.08 1.56 -16.53
N GLU A 69 -4.91 2.37 -17.17
CA GLU A 69 -5.65 3.47 -16.55
C GLU A 69 -7.14 3.14 -16.51
N TYR A 70 -7.79 3.43 -15.38
CA TYR A 70 -9.19 3.12 -15.13
C TYR A 70 -9.85 4.27 -14.38
N GLU A 71 -11.12 4.54 -14.66
CA GLU A 71 -11.96 5.40 -13.84
C GLU A 71 -13.16 4.58 -13.36
N ILE A 72 -13.24 4.31 -12.05
CA ILE A 72 -14.28 3.45 -11.48
C ILE A 72 -14.90 4.15 -10.27
N GLY A 73 -16.18 4.50 -10.39
CA GLY A 73 -16.95 5.11 -9.30
C GLY A 73 -16.32 6.40 -8.75
N GLY A 74 -15.79 7.25 -9.63
CA GLY A 74 -15.20 8.55 -9.26
C GLY A 74 -13.78 8.50 -8.68
N VAL A 75 -13.08 7.38 -8.87
CA VAL A 75 -11.66 7.21 -8.54
C VAL A 75 -10.90 6.89 -9.82
N PHE A 76 -9.83 7.65 -10.10
CA PHE A 76 -8.87 7.33 -11.15
C PHE A 76 -7.83 6.36 -10.59
N ILE A 77 -7.57 5.28 -11.32
CA ILE A 77 -6.69 4.19 -10.90
C ILE A 77 -5.69 3.92 -12.02
N THR A 78 -4.40 4.03 -11.72
CA THR A 78 -3.32 3.75 -12.67
C THR A 78 -2.46 2.62 -12.16
N GLY A 79 -2.45 1.50 -12.87
CA GLY A 79 -1.54 0.37 -12.62
C GLY A 79 -0.28 0.50 -13.48
N ILE A 80 0.90 0.51 -12.86
CA ILE A 80 2.18 0.61 -13.56
C ILE A 80 3.04 -0.59 -13.22
N SER A 81 3.56 -1.27 -14.25
CA SER A 81 4.49 -2.38 -14.08
C SER A 81 5.83 -1.89 -13.54
N THR A 82 6.31 -2.54 -12.47
CA THR A 82 7.67 -2.32 -11.97
C THR A 82 8.65 -3.41 -12.44
N ILE A 83 8.27 -4.23 -13.41
CA ILE A 83 9.15 -5.21 -14.03
C ILE A 83 9.99 -4.55 -15.12
N GLU A 84 11.30 -4.76 -15.05
CA GLU A 84 12.24 -4.33 -16.10
C GLU A 84 12.75 -5.50 -16.96
N GLU A 85 12.73 -6.74 -16.44
CA GLU A 85 13.33 -7.90 -17.10
C GLU A 85 12.46 -9.17 -17.03
N VAL A 86 12.55 -10.00 -18.09
CA VAL A 86 11.89 -11.30 -18.16
C VAL A 86 12.44 -12.25 -17.09
N GLY A 87 11.57 -12.78 -16.24
CA GLY A 87 11.93 -13.72 -15.16
C GLY A 87 11.98 -13.09 -13.76
N GLN A 88 11.81 -11.77 -13.63
CA GLN A 88 11.60 -11.13 -12.33
C GLN A 88 10.18 -11.35 -11.82
N THR A 89 10.01 -11.34 -10.49
CA THR A 89 8.69 -11.42 -9.86
C THR A 89 7.85 -10.24 -10.35
N GLN A 90 6.67 -10.53 -10.89
CA GLN A 90 5.74 -9.51 -11.32
C GLN A 90 5.36 -8.62 -10.15
N ASN A 91 5.27 -7.31 -10.38
CA ASN A 91 4.72 -6.35 -9.44
C ASN A 91 4.11 -5.18 -10.21
N LEU A 92 2.93 -4.75 -9.76
CA LEU A 92 2.28 -3.53 -10.17
C LEU A 92 2.27 -2.58 -8.99
N LEU A 93 2.73 -1.35 -9.22
CA LEU A 93 2.37 -0.24 -8.35
C LEU A 93 1.01 0.31 -8.81
N PHE A 94 0.20 0.78 -7.87
CA PHE A 94 -1.08 1.41 -8.16
C PHE A 94 -1.12 2.84 -7.62
N LEU A 95 -1.54 3.76 -8.46
CA LEU A 95 -1.92 5.11 -8.08
C LEU A 95 -3.44 5.19 -7.98
N PHE A 96 -3.93 5.83 -6.93
CA PHE A 96 -5.35 6.07 -6.68
C PHE A 96 -5.58 7.56 -6.49
N ASP A 97 -6.16 8.20 -7.49
CA ASP A 97 -6.53 9.61 -7.43
C ASP A 97 -8.02 9.73 -7.10
N PHE A 98 -8.27 10.26 -5.90
CA PHE A 98 -9.59 10.57 -5.38
C PHE A 98 -9.93 12.07 -5.56
N GLY A 99 -9.38 12.73 -6.56
CA GLY A 99 -9.60 14.13 -6.93
C GLY A 99 -8.79 15.11 -6.10
N ASP A 100 -8.89 15.03 -4.77
CA ASP A 100 -8.21 15.94 -3.85
C ASP A 100 -7.01 15.29 -3.15
N ILE A 101 -6.89 13.96 -3.22
CA ILE A 101 -5.84 13.17 -2.56
C ILE A 101 -5.44 12.02 -3.48
N THR A 102 -4.13 11.89 -3.70
CA THR A 102 -3.50 10.82 -4.46
C THR A 102 -2.76 9.87 -3.53
N ILE A 103 -3.00 8.57 -3.68
CA ILE A 103 -2.35 7.51 -2.90
C ILE A 103 -1.57 6.60 -3.84
N ALA A 104 -0.32 6.28 -3.50
CA ALA A 104 0.44 5.24 -4.16
C ALA A 104 0.55 3.98 -3.30
N HIS A 105 0.28 2.83 -3.89
CA HIS A 105 0.52 1.51 -3.31
C HIS A 105 1.60 0.80 -4.12
N LEU A 106 2.74 0.52 -3.49
CA LEU A 106 3.91 0.01 -4.20
C LEU A 106 3.91 -1.52 -4.43
N GLY A 107 2.89 -2.24 -3.95
CA GLY A 107 2.93 -3.70 -3.94
C GLY A 107 4.15 -4.23 -3.17
N ASP A 108 4.82 -5.22 -3.75
CA ASP A 108 6.11 -5.74 -3.31
C ASP A 108 7.25 -5.25 -4.21
N MET A 109 7.24 -3.95 -4.53
CA MET A 109 8.37 -3.32 -5.22
C MET A 109 9.68 -3.68 -4.51
N SER A 110 10.71 -4.04 -5.28
CA SER A 110 11.97 -4.61 -4.77
C SER A 110 13.21 -3.79 -5.14
N LYS A 111 13.01 -2.78 -6.00
CA LYS A 111 14.03 -1.87 -6.52
C LYS A 111 13.56 -0.43 -6.35
N VAL A 112 14.52 0.49 -6.39
CA VAL A 112 14.24 1.91 -6.53
C VAL A 112 13.55 2.14 -7.89
N PRO A 113 12.52 3.01 -7.98
CA PRO A 113 11.84 3.31 -9.24
C PRO A 113 12.78 3.84 -10.32
N THR A 114 12.45 3.56 -11.57
CA THR A 114 13.02 4.26 -12.72
C THR A 114 12.58 5.72 -12.73
N GLN A 115 13.27 6.57 -13.50
CA GLN A 115 12.90 7.98 -13.67
C GLN A 115 11.40 8.16 -14.00
N THR A 116 10.88 7.37 -14.94
CA THR A 116 9.45 7.43 -15.33
C THR A 116 8.51 6.99 -14.20
N GLN A 117 8.90 6.01 -13.38
CA GLN A 117 8.12 5.61 -12.22
C GLN A 117 8.18 6.67 -11.11
N THR A 118 9.33 7.32 -10.93
CA THR A 118 9.50 8.44 -9.99
C THR A 118 8.62 9.61 -10.39
N GLU A 119 8.61 10.02 -11.66
CA GLU A 119 7.74 11.10 -12.18
C GLU A 119 6.26 10.82 -11.91
N ALA A 120 5.82 9.56 -12.05
CA ALA A 120 4.45 9.16 -11.73
C ALA A 120 4.14 9.21 -10.22
N LEU A 121 5.17 9.16 -9.37
CA LEU A 121 5.07 9.18 -7.90
C LEU A 121 5.28 10.57 -7.30
N GLU A 122 5.77 11.57 -8.06
CA GLU A 122 6.08 12.93 -7.55
C GLU A 122 4.87 13.67 -6.97
N GLN A 123 3.64 13.35 -7.39
CA GLN A 123 2.42 14.03 -6.94
C GLN A 123 1.62 13.22 -5.90
N VAL A 124 2.28 12.28 -5.23
CA VAL A 124 1.61 11.40 -4.26
C VAL A 124 1.56 12.06 -2.89
N ASP A 125 0.35 12.25 -2.38
CA ASP A 125 0.14 12.74 -1.01
C ASP A 125 0.40 11.65 0.03
N VAL A 126 0.01 10.40 -0.28
CA VAL A 126 0.12 9.25 0.64
C VAL A 126 0.84 8.08 -0.01
N LEU A 127 2.00 7.71 0.54
CA LEU A 127 2.78 6.57 0.08
C LEU A 127 2.56 5.35 1.00
N LEU A 128 2.03 4.26 0.44
CA LEU A 128 1.97 2.95 1.09
C LEU A 128 3.19 2.13 0.65
N VAL A 129 4.16 1.95 1.55
CA VAL A 129 5.51 1.45 1.21
C VAL A 129 5.84 0.15 1.96
N PRO A 130 6.26 -0.94 1.27
CA PRO A 130 6.69 -2.16 1.95
C PRO A 130 8.04 -1.93 2.65
N VAL A 131 8.17 -2.37 3.90
CA VAL A 131 9.40 -2.14 4.69
C VAL A 131 9.99 -3.40 5.32
N GLY A 132 9.29 -4.53 5.23
CA GLY A 132 9.70 -5.79 5.86
C GLY A 132 10.77 -6.58 5.11
N GLY A 133 11.27 -6.11 3.97
CA GLY A 133 12.29 -6.80 3.19
C GLY A 133 11.76 -8.08 2.54
N GLY A 134 12.51 -9.18 2.66
CA GLY A 134 12.18 -10.44 1.99
C GLY A 134 12.35 -10.32 0.47
N LYS A 135 11.24 -10.26 -0.27
CA LYS A 135 11.23 -10.05 -1.73
C LYS A 135 10.91 -8.61 -2.14
N SER A 136 10.58 -7.73 -1.20
CA SER A 136 10.28 -6.31 -1.42
C SER A 136 11.41 -5.40 -0.92
N LEU A 137 11.19 -4.09 -0.93
CA LEU A 137 12.06 -3.12 -0.25
C LEU A 137 12.24 -3.49 1.22
N ASN A 138 13.47 -3.30 1.69
CA ASN A 138 13.79 -3.30 3.12
C ASN A 138 13.73 -1.87 3.67
N ALA A 139 13.86 -1.73 5.00
CA ALA A 139 13.81 -0.45 5.70
C ALA A 139 14.68 0.65 5.06
N ALA A 140 15.94 0.35 4.76
CA ALA A 140 16.88 1.34 4.21
C ALA A 140 16.48 1.84 2.81
N LYS A 141 16.14 0.91 1.89
CA LYS A 141 15.69 1.29 0.54
C LYS A 141 14.32 1.98 0.55
N ALA A 142 13.44 1.60 1.48
CA ALA A 142 12.17 2.27 1.66
C ALA A 142 12.36 3.72 2.15
N ALA A 143 13.28 3.95 3.09
CA ALA A 143 13.62 5.29 3.56
C ALA A 143 14.26 6.15 2.45
N GLU A 144 15.17 5.58 1.66
CA GLU A 144 15.75 6.25 0.47
C GLU A 144 14.64 6.68 -0.52
N LEU A 145 13.68 5.79 -0.79
CA LEU A 145 12.56 6.10 -1.66
C LEU A 145 11.67 7.22 -1.09
N VAL A 146 11.39 7.18 0.21
CA VAL A 146 10.63 8.25 0.87
C VAL A 146 11.34 9.59 0.77
N SER A 147 12.65 9.63 0.98
CA SER A 147 13.44 10.86 0.84
C SER A 147 13.50 11.37 -0.60
N MET A 148 13.38 10.50 -1.60
CA MET A 148 13.35 10.88 -3.01
C MET A 148 11.99 11.48 -3.41
N LEU A 149 10.89 10.95 -2.85
CA LEU A 149 9.53 11.32 -3.25
C LEU A 149 8.94 12.43 -2.39
N GLU A 150 9.44 12.62 -1.16
CA GLU A 150 8.94 13.61 -0.19
C GLU A 150 7.39 13.65 -0.05
N PRO A 151 6.69 12.50 0.07
CA PRO A 151 5.23 12.51 0.19
C PRO A 151 4.80 13.15 1.52
N SER A 152 3.61 13.75 1.56
CA SER A 152 3.10 14.33 2.82
C SER A 152 2.93 13.26 3.91
N ILE A 153 2.44 12.07 3.55
CA ILE A 153 2.20 10.98 4.50
C ILE A 153 2.83 9.68 4.00
N VAL A 154 3.50 8.97 4.90
CA VAL A 154 4.05 7.63 4.65
C VAL A 154 3.41 6.63 5.59
N ILE A 155 2.85 5.56 5.03
CA ILE A 155 2.32 4.44 5.80
C ILE A 155 3.17 3.20 5.49
N PRO A 156 4.03 2.75 6.43
CA PRO A 156 4.76 1.51 6.24
C PRO A 156 3.79 0.33 6.19
N MET A 157 4.07 -0.64 5.33
CA MET A 157 3.30 -1.87 5.16
C MET A 157 4.22 -3.08 4.99
N HIS A 158 3.62 -4.26 4.84
CA HIS A 158 4.36 -5.50 4.56
C HIS A 158 5.56 -5.74 5.49
N PHE A 159 5.34 -5.66 6.80
CA PHE A 159 6.35 -5.95 7.83
C PHE A 159 5.86 -7.01 8.83
N LYS A 160 6.74 -7.44 9.73
CA LYS A 160 6.41 -8.46 10.73
C LYS A 160 5.28 -8.02 11.65
N ILE A 161 4.22 -8.82 11.69
CA ILE A 161 3.11 -8.67 12.64
C ILE A 161 2.86 -9.99 13.38
N PRO A 162 2.21 -9.96 14.56
CA PRO A 162 1.94 -11.18 15.32
C PRO A 162 1.22 -12.26 14.49
N LYS A 163 1.62 -13.53 14.68
CA LYS A 163 1.08 -14.74 14.03
C LYS A 163 1.38 -14.89 12.53
N LEU A 164 2.07 -13.93 11.90
CA LEU A 164 2.50 -14.07 10.53
C LEU A 164 3.51 -15.23 10.40
N LYS A 165 3.33 -16.08 9.39
CA LYS A 165 4.16 -17.27 9.13
C LYS A 165 5.30 -17.02 8.15
N ILE A 166 5.25 -15.93 7.39
CA ILE A 166 6.37 -15.51 6.55
C ILE A 166 7.32 -14.67 7.39
N ASP A 167 8.62 -14.81 7.10
CA ASP A 167 9.65 -14.07 7.80
C ASP A 167 9.83 -12.70 7.14
N LEU A 168 9.57 -11.66 7.92
CA LEU A 168 9.70 -10.26 7.55
C LEU A 168 10.42 -9.52 8.67
N GLU A 169 11.03 -8.40 8.33
CA GLU A 169 11.67 -7.52 9.30
C GLU A 169 10.63 -6.72 10.10
N SER A 170 11.02 -6.27 11.31
CA SER A 170 10.20 -5.38 12.13
C SER A 170 10.14 -3.98 11.52
N VAL A 171 8.99 -3.30 11.68
CA VAL A 171 8.83 -1.89 11.30
C VAL A 171 9.80 -0.96 12.03
N ASP A 172 10.30 -1.37 13.22
CA ASP A 172 11.23 -0.58 14.03
C ASP A 172 12.49 -0.15 13.25
N ARG A 173 12.95 -0.99 12.32
CA ARG A 173 14.09 -0.65 11.47
C ARG A 173 13.78 0.54 10.59
N PHE A 174 12.62 0.54 9.94
CA PHE A 174 12.18 1.64 9.09
C PHE A 174 11.92 2.91 9.89
N LEU A 175 11.27 2.80 11.05
CA LEU A 175 11.06 3.95 11.93
C LEU A 175 12.38 4.60 12.35
N LYS A 176 13.41 3.79 12.63
CA LYS A 176 14.75 4.28 12.94
C LYS A 176 15.40 5.01 11.76
N GLU A 177 15.32 4.46 10.54
CA GLU A 177 15.83 5.13 9.34
C GLU A 177 15.12 6.48 9.10
N MET A 178 13.81 6.54 9.39
CA MET A 178 13.00 7.77 9.31
C MET A 178 13.18 8.71 10.51
N GLY A 179 13.98 8.36 11.52
CA GLY A 179 14.18 9.18 12.72
C GLY A 179 12.95 9.27 13.65
N VAL A 180 11.99 8.36 13.51
CA VAL A 180 10.74 8.34 14.27
C VAL A 180 10.90 7.49 15.53
N SER A 181 10.75 8.12 16.70
CA SER A 181 10.93 7.46 18.01
C SER A 181 9.61 7.09 18.69
N ASP A 182 8.53 7.79 18.39
CA ASP A 182 7.18 7.52 18.89
C ASP A 182 6.17 7.75 17.75
N PRO A 183 5.92 6.73 16.91
CA PRO A 183 5.15 6.91 15.67
C PRO A 183 3.65 7.20 15.90
N GLY A 184 3.15 7.07 17.14
CA GLY A 184 1.72 6.88 17.39
C GLY A 184 1.19 5.62 16.71
N GLU A 185 0.09 5.07 17.20
CA GLU A 185 -0.57 3.94 16.55
C GLU A 185 -2.05 4.24 16.38
N GLU A 186 -2.53 4.12 15.14
CA GLU A 186 -3.93 4.42 14.82
C GLU A 186 -4.62 3.22 14.14
N ALA A 187 -5.91 3.02 14.39
CA ALA A 187 -6.68 1.96 13.75
C ALA A 187 -7.07 2.28 12.29
N SER A 188 -7.05 3.55 11.94
CA SER A 188 -7.38 4.07 10.61
C SER A 188 -6.94 5.52 10.52
N LEU A 189 -6.41 5.92 9.38
CA LEU A 189 -6.07 7.32 9.10
C LEU A 189 -7.23 8.01 8.39
N LYS A 190 -7.66 9.16 8.88
CA LYS A 190 -8.65 10.02 8.22
C LYS A 190 -7.97 11.29 7.74
N ILE A 191 -8.11 11.56 6.45
CA ILE A 191 -7.44 12.68 5.79
C ILE A 191 -8.39 13.48 4.90
N THR A 192 -8.07 14.76 4.80
CA THR A 192 -8.65 15.76 3.92
C THR A 192 -7.51 16.52 3.28
N SER A 193 -7.65 16.99 2.04
CA SER A 193 -6.59 17.72 1.33
C SER A 193 -6.06 18.93 2.10
N GLY A 194 -6.94 19.72 2.73
CA GLY A 194 -6.55 20.85 3.57
C GLY A 194 -5.91 20.48 4.93
N GLY A 195 -5.72 19.19 5.21
CA GLY A 195 -5.12 18.69 6.46
C GLY A 195 -3.86 17.85 6.25
N LEU A 196 -3.28 17.89 5.05
CA LEU A 196 -1.98 17.26 4.79
C LEU A 196 -0.86 18.05 5.48
N PRO A 197 0.13 17.38 6.09
CA PRO A 197 1.26 18.05 6.72
C PRO A 197 2.19 18.69 5.68
N GLU A 198 2.87 19.77 6.07
CA GLU A 198 3.87 20.44 5.22
C GLU A 198 5.17 19.64 5.09
N GLU A 199 5.51 18.85 6.11
CA GLU A 199 6.66 17.94 6.12
C GLU A 199 6.19 16.49 6.11
N THR A 200 7.00 15.58 5.52
CA THR A 200 6.70 14.15 5.48
C THR A 200 6.47 13.58 6.88
N GLN A 201 5.27 13.04 7.12
CA GLN A 201 4.92 12.38 8.37
C GLN A 201 4.75 10.87 8.18
N VAL A 202 5.41 10.08 9.01
CA VAL A 202 5.16 8.63 9.10
C VAL A 202 3.95 8.38 9.98
N VAL A 203 2.97 7.63 9.48
CA VAL A 203 1.78 7.20 10.23
C VAL A 203 1.77 5.68 10.33
N LEU A 204 1.90 5.16 11.54
CA LEU A 204 1.84 3.73 11.79
C LEU A 204 0.39 3.28 12.06
N LEU A 205 -0.13 2.43 11.17
CA LEU A 205 -1.45 1.84 11.35
C LEU A 205 -1.37 0.50 12.08
N THR A 206 -2.39 0.23 12.88
CA THR A 206 -2.61 -1.07 13.51
C THR A 206 -3.50 -1.95 12.62
N PRO A 207 -3.15 -3.22 12.42
CA PRO A 207 -3.86 -4.06 11.47
C PRO A 207 -5.23 -4.45 12.05
N LYS A 208 -6.29 -4.20 11.27
CA LYS A 208 -7.67 -4.54 11.62
C LYS A 208 -7.97 -6.02 11.37
N VAL A 209 -7.23 -6.89 12.06
CA VAL A 209 -7.44 -8.34 12.06
C VAL A 209 -8.43 -8.69 13.18
N LYS A 210 -9.69 -8.92 12.84
CA LYS A 210 -10.70 -9.44 13.77
C LYS A 210 -10.89 -10.95 13.61
#